data_AF-A0A7L7MEJ9-F1
#
_entry.id   AF-A0A7L7MEJ9-F1
#
_cell.length_a   1.000
_cell.length_b   1.000
_cell.length_c   1.000
_cell.angle_alpha   90.00
_cell.angle_beta   90.00
_cell.angle_gamma   90.00
#
_symmetry.space_group_name_H-M   'P 1'
#
loop_
_entity.id
_entity.type
_entity.pdbx_description
1 polymer ?
#
loop_
_entity_poly.entity_id
_entity_poly.type
_entity_poly.pdbx_seq_one_letter_code
_entity_poly.pdbx_strand_id
1 'polypeptide(L)'
;MTDPTDPTGTTGTTGPRRPAPPRARSRQHPAGRPGWTTGLCWRCEAVDRPVAWAGPVQAHGSHAPMYLCGPCDRRLGELVWAYLCRYARDR
;
A
#
# COMPACT_ATOMS: atom_id res chain seq x y z
N MET A 1 -51.45 -32.96 32.19
CA MET A 1 -50.11 -33.41 32.62
C MET A 1 -49.10 -32.78 31.68
N THR A 2 -48.35 -31.81 32.21
CA THR A 2 -46.97 -31.38 31.88
C THR A 2 -46.50 -31.26 30.43
N ASP A 3 -46.34 -29.99 30.04
CA ASP A 3 -45.22 -29.29 29.36
C ASP A 3 -44.47 -29.86 28.12
N PRO A 4 -43.94 -28.95 27.27
CA PRO A 4 -43.24 -29.19 26.01
C PRO A 4 -41.72 -29.29 26.21
N THR A 5 -40.99 -29.79 25.20
CA THR A 5 -39.53 -29.63 25.17
C THR A 5 -39.04 -29.45 23.74
N ASP A 6 -38.79 -28.19 23.41
CA ASP A 6 -37.83 -27.70 22.42
C ASP A 6 -36.42 -28.17 22.81
N PRO A 7 -35.54 -28.46 21.85
CA PRO A 7 -34.18 -28.01 22.08
C PRO A 7 -33.53 -27.35 20.84
N THR A 8 -33.14 -26.10 21.09
CA THR A 8 -31.83 -25.54 20.74
C THR A 8 -31.77 -24.77 19.42
N GLY A 9 -32.26 -23.54 19.50
CA GLY A 9 -31.70 -22.44 18.73
C GLY A 9 -30.19 -22.34 18.97
N THR A 10 -29.40 -22.62 17.93
CA THR A 10 -27.98 -22.26 17.90
C THR A 10 -27.88 -20.86 17.31
N THR A 11 -28.11 -19.86 18.16
CA THR A 11 -27.84 -18.47 17.82
C THR A 11 -26.33 -18.29 17.85
N GLY A 12 -25.68 -18.40 16.69
CA GLY A 12 -24.28 -18.01 16.54
C GLY A 12 -24.14 -16.53 16.90
N THR A 13 -23.60 -16.26 18.08
CA THR A 13 -23.24 -14.91 18.52
C THR A 13 -22.16 -14.36 17.60
N THR A 14 -22.58 -13.62 16.58
CA THR A 14 -21.70 -12.71 15.86
C THR A 14 -21.35 -11.60 16.83
N GLY A 15 -20.27 -11.78 17.58
CA GLY A 15 -19.69 -10.72 18.40
C GLY A 15 -19.45 -9.47 17.53
N PRO A 16 -19.51 -8.26 18.10
CA PRO A 16 -19.39 -7.04 17.33
C PRO A 16 -18.06 -7.06 16.57
N ARG A 17 -18.13 -7.12 15.24
CA ARG A 17 -16.97 -6.88 14.39
C ARG A 17 -16.47 -5.50 14.75
N ARG A 18 -15.31 -5.47 15.40
CA ARG A 18 -14.56 -4.24 15.64
C ARG A 18 -14.50 -3.50 14.31
N PRO A 19 -15.04 -2.27 14.19
CA PRO A 19 -14.98 -1.55 12.94
C PRO A 19 -13.51 -1.41 12.55
N ALA A 20 -13.19 -1.75 11.30
CA ALA A 20 -11.87 -1.47 10.77
C ALA A 20 -11.55 0.01 11.04
N PRO A 21 -10.33 0.35 11.47
CA PRO A 21 -9.97 1.74 11.66
C PRO A 21 -10.33 2.50 10.37
N PRO A 22 -10.90 3.71 10.46
CA PRO A 22 -11.19 4.48 9.26
C PRO A 22 -9.88 4.54 8.48
N ARG A 23 -9.88 4.03 7.23
CA ARG A 23 -8.74 4.14 6.32
C ARG A 23 -8.28 5.57 6.46
N ALA A 24 -7.10 5.77 7.07
CA ALA A 24 -6.60 7.10 7.42
C ALA A 24 -6.83 7.95 6.19
N ARG A 25 -7.75 8.91 6.28
CA ARG A 25 -8.18 9.69 5.12
C ARG A 25 -6.92 10.32 4.61
N SER A 26 -6.38 9.76 3.52
CA SER A 26 -5.19 10.25 2.86
C SER A 26 -5.46 11.72 2.68
N ARG A 27 -4.69 12.57 3.37
CA ARG A 27 -4.86 14.02 3.32
C ARG A 27 -4.89 14.37 1.85
N GLN A 28 -6.08 14.69 1.34
CA GLN A 28 -6.28 15.00 -0.07
C GLN A 28 -5.63 16.37 -0.23
N HIS A 29 -4.38 16.38 -0.69
CA HIS A 29 -3.62 17.59 -0.94
C HIS A 29 -4.14 18.27 -2.22
N PRO A 30 -4.14 19.60 -2.27
CA PRO A 30 -4.73 20.33 -3.38
C PRO A 30 -3.90 20.17 -4.67
N ALA A 31 -4.63 19.92 -5.75
CA ALA A 31 -4.29 20.06 -7.18
C ALA A 31 -2.81 19.91 -7.59
N GLY A 32 -2.41 18.71 -8.02
CA GLY A 32 -1.13 18.52 -8.70
C GLY A 32 -0.87 17.09 -9.13
N ARG A 33 -1.43 16.70 -10.28
CA ARG A 33 -1.27 15.41 -11.00
C ARG A 33 -1.87 14.17 -10.29
N PRO A 34 -2.85 13.48 -10.90
CA PRO A 34 -3.39 12.24 -10.33
C PRO A 34 -2.26 11.23 -10.13
N GLY A 35 -2.16 10.67 -8.91
CA GLY A 35 -1.13 9.69 -8.52
C GLY A 35 0.02 10.24 -7.67
N TRP A 36 0.08 11.55 -7.41
CA TRP A 36 1.07 12.15 -6.50
C TRP A 36 0.45 12.51 -5.15
N THR A 37 1.20 12.33 -4.07
CA THR A 37 0.81 12.68 -2.70
C THR A 37 2.02 13.27 -1.96
N THR A 38 1.79 14.08 -0.92
CA THR A 38 2.88 14.58 -0.09
C THR A 38 3.28 13.51 0.93
N GLY A 39 4.56 13.18 1.01
CA GLY A 39 5.05 12.16 1.94
C GLY A 39 6.56 12.00 1.95
N LEU A 40 7.00 10.86 2.48
CA LEU A 40 8.40 10.43 2.55
C LEU A 40 8.83 9.84 1.21
N CYS A 41 9.91 10.36 0.62
CA CYS A 41 10.60 9.69 -0.47
C CYS A 41 11.46 8.55 0.08
N TRP A 42 11.19 7.31 -0.31
CA TRP A 42 11.88 6.13 0.24
C TRP A 42 13.34 6.00 -0.21
N ARG A 43 13.78 6.81 -1.18
CA ARG A 43 15.14 6.75 -1.72
C ARG A 43 16.08 7.81 -1.15
N CYS A 44 15.61 9.05 -1.07
CA CYS A 44 16.42 10.16 -0.56
C CYS A 44 15.99 10.60 0.85
N GLU A 45 15.03 9.89 1.44
CA GLU A 45 14.51 10.08 2.81
C GLU A 45 13.93 11.48 3.11
N ALA A 46 13.80 12.32 2.08
CA ALA A 46 13.19 13.63 2.21
C ALA A 46 11.70 13.49 2.56
N VAL A 47 11.30 14.19 3.62
CA VAL A 47 9.91 14.32 4.08
C VAL A 47 9.20 15.48 3.39
N ASP A 48 7.87 15.50 3.46
CA ASP A 48 7.02 16.54 2.89
C ASP A 48 7.27 16.84 1.40
N ARG A 49 7.67 15.80 0.64
CA ARG A 49 7.89 15.91 -0.81
C ARG A 49 6.69 15.35 -1.57
N PRO A 50 6.36 15.91 -2.74
CA PRO A 50 5.49 15.23 -3.70
C PRO A 50 6.14 13.92 -4.11
N VAL A 51 5.47 12.81 -3.82
CA VAL A 51 5.87 11.44 -4.14
C VAL A 51 4.77 10.72 -4.92
N ALA A 52 5.17 9.83 -5.83
CA ALA A 52 4.27 8.94 -6.55
C ALA A 52 4.55 7.48 -6.19
N TRP A 53 3.54 6.63 -6.34
CA TRP A 53 3.71 5.18 -6.23
C TRP A 53 4.58 4.68 -7.38
N ALA A 54 5.77 4.14 -7.06
CA ALA A 54 6.73 3.63 -8.03
C ALA A 54 6.50 2.14 -8.35
N GLY A 55 5.83 1.40 -7.47
CA GLY A 55 5.58 -0.03 -7.60
C GLY A 55 5.70 -0.76 -6.26
N PRO A 56 5.46 -2.09 -6.23
CA PRO A 56 5.73 -2.91 -5.06
C PRO A 56 7.23 -3.14 -4.89
N VAL A 57 7.72 -3.04 -3.66
CA VAL A 57 9.06 -3.49 -3.27
C VAL A 57 8.92 -4.72 -2.36
N GLN A 58 9.89 -5.62 -2.45
CA GLN A 58 10.00 -6.79 -1.58
C GLN A 58 11.15 -6.60 -0.59
N ALA A 59 10.89 -6.84 0.69
CA ALA A 59 11.90 -6.87 1.74
C ALA A 59 11.47 -7.83 2.85
N HIS A 60 12.39 -8.65 3.36
CA HIS A 60 12.12 -9.60 4.45
C HIS A 60 10.89 -10.50 4.19
N GLY A 61 10.73 -11.00 2.97
CA GLY A 61 9.58 -11.83 2.57
C GLY A 61 8.23 -11.09 2.51
N SER A 62 8.22 -9.77 2.69
CA SER A 62 7.02 -8.94 2.67
C SER A 62 7.00 -8.00 1.47
N HIS A 63 5.81 -7.60 1.04
CA HIS A 63 5.60 -6.63 -0.03
C HIS A 63 5.09 -5.32 0.56
N ALA A 64 5.63 -4.19 0.08
CA ALA A 64 5.18 -2.86 0.46
C ALA A 64 5.13 -1.92 -0.76
N PRO A 65 4.27 -0.89 -0.77
CA PRO A 65 4.28 0.12 -1.81
C PRO A 65 5.50 1.03 -1.66
N MET A 66 6.29 1.21 -2.71
CA MET A 66 7.41 2.16 -2.74
C MET A 66 6.94 3.51 -3.26
N TYR A 67 7.26 4.59 -2.53
CA TYR A 67 6.93 5.96 -2.92
C TYR A 67 8.19 6.78 -3.18
N LEU A 68 8.23 7.48 -4.33
CA LEU A 68 9.40 8.23 -4.78
C LEU A 68 9.06 9.65 -5.22
N CYS A 69 9.93 10.59 -4.90
CA CYS A 69 9.85 11.94 -5.46
C CYS A 69 10.31 11.95 -6.93
N GLY A 70 9.86 12.94 -7.72
CA GLY A 70 10.16 13.01 -9.16
C GLY A 70 11.62 12.82 -9.56
N PRO A 71 12.59 13.50 -8.92
CA PRO A 71 14.01 13.28 -9.21
C PRO A 71 14.47 11.83 -8.95
N CYS A 72 13.99 11.23 -7.85
CA CYS A 72 14.36 9.87 -7.46
C CYS A 72 13.72 8.80 -8.35
N ASP A 73 12.48 9.02 -8.77
CA ASP A 73 11.73 8.16 -9.69
C ASP A 73 12.41 8.12 -11.07
N ARG A 74 12.73 9.30 -11.64
CA ARG A 74 13.47 9.40 -12.91
C ARG A 74 14.81 8.66 -12.83
N ARG A 75 15.58 8.90 -11.78
CA ARG A 75 16.88 8.23 -11.59
C ARG A 75 16.73 6.72 -11.39
N LEU A 76 15.62 6.24 -10.83
CA LEU A 76 15.36 4.80 -10.70
C LEU A 76 15.08 4.20 -12.08
N GLY A 77 14.26 4.85 -12.91
CA GLY A 77 14.01 4.44 -14.29
C GLY A 77 15.30 4.31 -15.12
N GLU A 78 16.24 5.25 -14.99
CA GLU A 78 17.55 5.17 -15.64
C GLU A 78 18.37 3.93 -15.20
N LEU A 79 18.36 3.60 -13.90
CA LEU A 79 19.08 2.44 -13.37
C LEU A 79 18.45 1.12 -13.84
N VAL A 80 17.12 1.04 -13.83
CA VAL A 80 16.37 -0.11 -14.35
C VAL A 80 16.67 -0.30 -15.83
N TRP A 81 16.63 0.78 -16.61
CA TRP A 81 16.96 0.72 -18.04
C TRP A 81 18.39 0.25 -18.27
N ALA A 82 19.38 0.80 -17.54
CA ALA A 82 20.77 0.38 -17.66
C ALA A 82 20.97 -1.10 -17.30
N TYR A 83 20.25 -1.62 -16.30
CA TYR A 83 20.25 -3.04 -15.95
C TYR A 83 19.68 -3.89 -17.09
N LEU A 84 18.52 -3.52 -17.64
CA LEU A 84 17.88 -4.25 -18.73
C LEU A 84 18.72 -4.25 -20.01
N CYS A 85 19.34 -3.12 -20.37
CA CYS A 85 20.25 -3.04 -21.51
C CYS A 85 21.51 -3.89 -21.34
N ARG A 86 22.02 -4.04 -20.10
CA ARG A 86 23.13 -4.95 -19.82
C ARG A 86 22.68 -6.40 -19.99
N TYR A 87 21.54 -6.74 -19.39
CA TYR A 87 20.97 -8.07 -19.45
C TYR A 87 20.66 -8.52 -20.89
N ALA A 88 20.19 -7.62 -21.75
CA ALA A 88 19.91 -7.89 -23.15
C ALA A 88 21.16 -8.11 -24.01
N ARG A 89 22.35 -7.68 -23.55
CA ARG A 89 23.63 -7.93 -24.24
C ARG A 89 24.27 -9.25 -23.86
N ASP A 90 23.98 -9.74 -22.66
CA ASP A 90 24.57 -10.96 -22.09
C ASP A 90 23.75 -12.23 -22.45
N ARG A 91 22.71 -12.09 -23.26
CA ARG A 91 21.88 -13.18 -23.80
C ARG A 91 22.08 -13.31 -25.30
#